data_AF-A0A9P7KJK7-F1
#
_entry.id   AF-A0A9P7KJK7-F1
#
_cell.length_a   1.000
_cell.length_b   1.000
_cell.length_c   1.000
_cell.angle_alpha   90.00
_cell.angle_beta   90.00
_cell.angle_gamma   90.00
#
_symmetry.space_group_name_H-M   'P 1'
#
loop_
_entity.id
_entity.type
_entity.pdbx_description
1 polymer ?
#
loop_
_entity_poly.entity_id
_entity_poly.type
_entity_poly.pdbx_seq_one_letter_code
_entity_poly.pdbx_strand_id
1 'polypeptide(L)'
;MENELEHLNWNIKHALSQLEGPLSQELNSCLEVSPTALDSSRSVYQKLLDTVQVLDKLLVTLTPPHMQLVDGVFAFTNSKVLLCASEYALADHVQNLQPCSISELAKATKLHEQGLFQVVRYLREMGYFSQDPKTGLLSNNRLSNLLRKDHWATWVNWVDFFPREYYDLISHLPDQLKQDQPKTATELFYNTDKPIYQYLAETGKAAGFHKVTGTGSVVEAPGLLSDYPWDEVKTETVVDIGAGAGDFIRSYLEKFPEATAAAFELPSTAEILKQRFPSDDPLTSRITSITGGDFFKDEIPKSSAYLLRWILHNWGDEDCVKLLRRIRETMDIKAGVSRVLIVESVLFDGRLGRGARYADIRMLVRCRNKERTLEEYRKLAEEAGFRLKRVVSPRGCLTQIIELRPAGTCATPPNAKLNGHCNGTGESEWESELM
;
A
#
# COMPACT_ATOMS: atom_id res chain seq x y z
N MET A 1 -26.31 -30.42 5.00
CA MET A 1 -25.85 -29.50 3.94
C MET A 1 -26.92 -28.49 3.60
N GLU A 2 -28.11 -28.90 3.14
CA GLU A 2 -29.22 -27.99 2.85
C GLU A 2 -29.57 -27.07 4.04
N ASN A 3 -29.85 -27.64 5.22
CA ASN A 3 -30.11 -26.86 6.44
C ASN A 3 -28.97 -25.89 6.81
N GLU A 4 -27.71 -26.26 6.58
CA GLU A 4 -26.56 -25.40 6.87
C GLU A 4 -26.50 -24.22 5.90
N LEU A 5 -26.79 -24.46 4.61
CA LEU A 5 -26.86 -23.41 3.60
C LEU A 5 -28.05 -22.47 3.86
N GLU A 6 -29.19 -22.99 4.29
CA GLU A 6 -30.34 -22.19 4.70
C GLU A 6 -30.00 -21.28 5.89
N HIS A 7 -29.36 -21.84 6.92
CA HIS A 7 -28.94 -21.09 8.10
C HIS A 7 -27.90 -20.01 7.75
N LEU A 8 -26.90 -20.36 6.93
CA LEU A 8 -25.91 -19.40 6.44
C LEU A 8 -26.56 -18.27 5.64
N ASN A 9 -27.45 -18.61 4.72
CA ASN A 9 -28.18 -17.63 3.92
C ASN A 9 -29.03 -16.69 4.78
N TRP A 10 -29.68 -17.20 5.82
CA TRP A 10 -30.45 -16.38 6.74
C TRP A 10 -29.54 -15.41 7.50
N ASN A 11 -28.43 -15.89 8.07
CA ASN A 11 -27.47 -15.07 8.81
C ASN A 11 -26.88 -13.95 7.95
N ILE A 12 -26.46 -14.27 6.71
CA ILE A 12 -25.91 -13.27 5.78
C ILE A 12 -26.97 -12.24 5.41
N LYS A 13 -28.20 -12.66 5.07
CA LYS A 13 -29.30 -11.73 4.73
C LYS A 13 -29.67 -10.84 5.91
N HIS A 14 -29.70 -11.39 7.12
CA HIS A 14 -29.95 -10.61 8.31
C HIS A 14 -28.85 -9.56 8.53
N ALA A 15 -27.57 -9.95 8.45
CA ALA A 15 -26.45 -9.03 8.57
C ALA A 15 -26.49 -7.92 7.50
N LEU A 16 -26.75 -8.26 6.24
CA LEU A 16 -26.93 -7.28 5.16
C LEU A 16 -28.07 -6.29 5.46
N SER A 17 -29.22 -6.78 5.96
CA SER A 17 -30.35 -5.90 6.33
C SER A 17 -29.98 -4.88 7.42
N GLN A 18 -29.10 -5.25 8.34
CA GLN A 18 -28.61 -4.33 9.38
C GLN A 18 -27.64 -3.30 8.79
N LEU A 19 -26.67 -3.77 7.99
CA LEU A 19 -25.61 -2.96 7.40
C LEU A 19 -26.11 -2.00 6.31
N GLU A 20 -27.11 -2.40 5.52
CA GLU A 20 -27.73 -1.56 4.49
C GLU A 20 -28.86 -0.69 5.04
N GLY A 21 -29.37 -1.02 6.23
CA GLY A 21 -30.43 -0.30 6.92
C GLY A 21 -29.89 0.52 8.10
N PRO A 22 -30.23 0.15 9.36
CA PRO A 22 -29.91 0.96 10.55
C PRO A 22 -28.44 1.34 10.73
N LEU A 23 -27.50 0.46 10.34
CA LEU A 23 -26.07 0.67 10.54
C LEU A 23 -25.37 1.31 9.33
N SER A 24 -26.11 1.63 8.27
CA SER A 24 -25.53 2.12 7.01
C SER A 24 -24.70 3.39 7.18
N GLN A 25 -25.12 4.31 8.04
CA GLN A 25 -24.42 5.57 8.27
C GLN A 25 -23.09 5.35 9.01
N GLU A 26 -23.08 4.49 10.04
CA GLU A 26 -21.88 4.10 10.77
C GLU A 26 -20.90 3.34 9.86
N LEU A 27 -21.41 2.38 9.08
CA LEU A 27 -20.64 1.65 8.09
C LEU A 27 -20.04 2.59 7.03
N ASN A 28 -20.81 3.58 6.57
CA ASN A 28 -20.34 4.57 5.61
C ASN A 28 -19.18 5.39 6.18
N SER A 29 -19.30 5.86 7.42
CA SER A 29 -18.24 6.59 8.12
C SER A 29 -16.98 5.73 8.32
N CYS A 30 -17.12 4.45 8.68
CA CYS A 30 -15.98 3.55 8.88
C CYS A 30 -15.20 3.23 7.60
N LEU A 31 -15.89 3.23 6.45
CA LEU A 31 -15.30 2.88 5.14
C LEU A 31 -14.96 4.11 4.29
N GLU A 32 -15.19 5.32 4.80
CA GLU A 32 -14.89 6.54 4.08
C GLU A 32 -13.37 6.71 3.89
N VAL A 33 -12.95 7.01 2.66
CA VAL A 33 -11.55 7.31 2.35
C VAL A 33 -11.36 8.82 2.38
N SER A 34 -11.12 9.39 3.57
CA SER A 34 -10.84 10.81 3.74
C SER A 34 -9.59 11.04 4.60
N PRO A 35 -8.94 12.21 4.50
CA PRO A 35 -7.76 12.53 5.32
C PRO A 35 -8.06 12.54 6.82
N THR A 36 -9.33 12.69 7.19
CA THR A 36 -9.80 12.78 8.57
C THR A 36 -10.60 11.54 9.01
N ALA A 37 -10.88 10.57 8.13
CA ALA A 37 -11.78 9.44 8.38
C ALA A 37 -11.25 8.35 9.34
N LEU A 38 -10.27 8.66 10.20
CA LEU A 38 -9.67 7.72 11.15
C LEU A 38 -10.26 7.82 12.56
N ASP A 39 -11.32 8.60 12.75
CA ASP A 39 -12.08 8.72 14.00
C ASP A 39 -12.87 7.44 14.35
N SER A 40 -13.06 6.55 13.38
CA SER A 40 -13.69 5.24 13.60
C SER A 40 -12.86 4.39 14.56
N SER A 41 -13.53 3.59 15.40
CA SER A 41 -12.84 2.69 16.32
C SER A 41 -11.99 1.67 15.56
N ARG A 42 -10.68 1.65 15.82
CA ARG A 42 -9.73 0.66 15.25
C ARG A 42 -10.24 -0.77 15.40
N SER A 43 -10.92 -1.08 16.51
CA SER A 43 -11.50 -2.41 16.76
C SER A 43 -12.66 -2.75 15.82
N VAL A 44 -13.49 -1.77 15.45
CA VAL A 44 -14.61 -1.97 14.51
C VAL A 44 -14.05 -2.18 13.10
N TYR A 45 -13.06 -1.37 12.70
CA TYR A 45 -12.40 -1.55 11.41
C TYR A 45 -11.73 -2.92 11.28
N GLN A 46 -11.07 -3.40 12.33
CA GLN A 46 -10.49 -4.74 12.33
C GLN A 46 -11.57 -5.82 12.15
N LYS A 47 -12.68 -5.75 12.90
CA LYS A 47 -13.80 -6.70 12.75
C LYS A 47 -14.42 -6.67 11.36
N LEU A 48 -14.51 -5.50 10.72
CA LEU A 48 -14.94 -5.38 9.33
C LEU A 48 -14.00 -6.15 8.39
N LEU A 49 -12.69 -5.97 8.55
CA LEU A 49 -11.68 -6.65 7.75
C LEU A 49 -11.70 -8.18 7.96
N ASP A 50 -11.79 -8.64 9.22
CA ASP A 50 -11.89 -10.07 9.55
C ASP A 50 -13.14 -10.69 8.91
N THR A 51 -14.27 -9.96 8.97
CA THR A 51 -15.53 -10.39 8.33
C THR A 51 -15.37 -10.52 6.81
N VAL A 52 -14.68 -9.58 6.16
CA VAL A 52 -14.37 -9.66 4.71
C VAL A 52 -13.55 -10.89 4.38
N GLN A 53 -12.58 -11.27 5.21
CA GLN A 53 -11.77 -12.48 4.99
C GLN A 53 -12.63 -13.75 5.06
N VAL A 54 -13.48 -13.86 6.08
CA VAL A 54 -14.35 -15.02 6.25
C VAL A 54 -15.36 -15.13 5.10
N LEU A 55 -15.95 -14.00 4.69
CA LEU A 55 -16.89 -13.97 3.56
C LEU A 55 -16.23 -14.34 2.23
N ASP A 56 -15.00 -13.89 1.98
CA ASP A 56 -14.25 -14.28 0.79
C ASP A 56 -13.90 -15.76 0.79
N LYS A 57 -13.50 -16.32 1.94
CA LYS A 57 -13.27 -17.76 2.09
C LYS A 57 -14.54 -18.56 1.81
N LEU A 58 -15.69 -18.11 2.30
CA LEU A 58 -16.99 -18.71 1.99
C LEU A 58 -17.29 -18.62 0.49
N LEU A 59 -17.08 -17.45 -0.13
CA LEU A 59 -17.32 -17.25 -1.57
C LEU A 59 -16.45 -18.19 -2.41
N VAL A 60 -15.16 -18.32 -2.09
CA VAL A 60 -14.24 -19.23 -2.77
C VAL A 60 -14.65 -20.70 -2.55
N THR A 61 -15.15 -21.05 -1.37
CA THR A 61 -15.56 -22.42 -1.05
C THR A 61 -16.87 -22.82 -1.75
N LEU A 62 -17.81 -21.89 -1.87
CA LEU A 62 -19.17 -22.16 -2.36
C LEU A 62 -19.32 -21.98 -3.87
N THR A 63 -18.48 -21.17 -4.51
CA THR A 63 -18.60 -20.89 -5.94
C THR A 63 -18.17 -22.11 -6.77
N PRO A 64 -19.00 -22.61 -7.70
CA PRO A 64 -18.62 -23.70 -8.60
C PRO A 64 -17.32 -23.39 -9.37
N PRO A 65 -16.40 -24.36 -9.53
CA PRO A 65 -15.08 -24.09 -10.11
C PRO A 65 -15.10 -23.47 -11.51
N HIS A 66 -16.07 -23.84 -12.36
CA HIS A 66 -16.18 -23.27 -13.71
C HIS A 66 -16.57 -21.79 -13.70
N MET A 67 -17.32 -21.32 -12.69
CA MET A 67 -17.64 -19.90 -12.54
C MET A 67 -16.39 -19.12 -12.10
N GLN A 68 -15.62 -19.65 -11.14
CA GLN A 68 -14.35 -19.04 -10.73
C GLN A 68 -13.36 -18.93 -11.90
N LEU A 69 -13.28 -19.95 -12.75
CA LEU A 69 -12.44 -19.92 -13.95
C LEU A 69 -12.89 -18.82 -14.92
N VAL A 70 -14.19 -18.71 -15.17
CA VAL A 70 -14.77 -17.68 -16.06
C VAL A 70 -14.46 -16.27 -15.55
N ASP A 71 -14.57 -16.02 -14.24
CA ASP A 71 -14.19 -14.74 -13.63
C ASP A 71 -12.71 -14.40 -13.89
N GLY A 72 -11.83 -15.40 -13.79
CA GLY A 72 -10.41 -15.26 -14.12
C GLY A 72 -10.17 -14.93 -15.60
N VAL A 73 -10.87 -15.60 -16.52
CA VAL A 73 -10.73 -15.38 -17.97
C VAL A 73 -11.15 -13.97 -18.36
N PHE A 74 -12.22 -13.44 -17.77
CA PHE A 74 -12.76 -12.11 -18.12
C PHE A 74 -12.26 -10.97 -17.22
N ALA A 75 -11.38 -11.24 -16.25
CA ALA A 75 -10.88 -10.26 -15.28
C ALA A 75 -10.27 -9.00 -15.92
N PHE A 76 -9.69 -9.09 -17.12
CA PHE A 76 -9.17 -7.93 -17.86
C PHE A 76 -10.24 -6.89 -18.22
N THR A 77 -11.51 -7.32 -18.34
CA THR A 77 -12.62 -6.43 -18.67
C THR A 77 -12.79 -5.38 -17.56
N ASN A 78 -12.59 -5.77 -16.30
CA ASN A 78 -12.66 -4.87 -15.15
C ASN A 78 -11.72 -3.66 -15.31
N SER A 79 -10.45 -3.92 -15.62
CA SER A 79 -9.44 -2.87 -15.71
C SER A 79 -9.67 -1.95 -16.92
N LYS A 80 -10.08 -2.51 -18.07
CA LYS A 80 -10.33 -1.73 -19.29
C LYS A 80 -11.63 -0.91 -19.23
N VAL A 81 -12.68 -1.42 -18.58
CA VAL A 81 -13.92 -0.66 -18.38
C VAL A 81 -13.70 0.49 -17.37
N LEU A 82 -12.91 0.26 -16.31
CA LEU A 82 -12.49 1.33 -15.40
C LEU A 82 -11.63 2.39 -16.11
N LEU A 83 -10.72 1.98 -16.98
CA LEU A 83 -9.94 2.90 -17.81
C LEU A 83 -10.85 3.79 -18.67
N CYS A 84 -11.87 3.20 -19.30
CA CYS A 84 -12.86 3.95 -20.08
C CYS A 84 -13.60 4.99 -19.22
N ALA A 85 -14.01 4.61 -18.00
CA ALA A 85 -14.66 5.54 -17.07
C ALA A 85 -13.76 6.72 -16.67
N SER A 86 -12.46 6.45 -16.45
CA SER A 86 -11.46 7.46 -16.16
C SER A 86 -11.19 8.39 -17.35
N GLU A 87 -11.01 7.81 -18.53
CA GLU A 87 -10.71 8.53 -19.79
C GLU A 87 -11.79 9.57 -20.12
N TYR A 88 -13.06 9.20 -19.94
CA TYR A 88 -14.20 10.11 -20.14
C TYR A 88 -14.67 10.82 -18.88
N ALA A 89 -13.91 10.75 -17.79
CA ALA A 89 -14.21 11.47 -16.53
C ALA A 89 -15.65 11.26 -16.04
N LEU A 90 -16.16 10.02 -16.13
CA LEU A 90 -17.58 9.73 -15.88
C LEU A 90 -17.99 10.16 -14.46
N ALA A 91 -17.14 9.92 -13.45
CA ALA A 91 -17.42 10.31 -12.08
C ALA A 91 -17.52 11.83 -11.89
N ASP A 92 -16.69 12.61 -12.58
CA ASP A 92 -16.76 14.07 -12.53
C ASP A 92 -18.03 14.59 -13.22
N HIS A 93 -18.38 14.03 -14.38
CA HIS A 93 -19.63 14.39 -15.06
C HIS A 93 -20.87 14.02 -14.25
N VAL A 94 -20.90 12.82 -13.66
CA VAL A 94 -21.97 12.43 -12.75
C VAL A 94 -22.04 13.43 -11.60
N GLN A 95 -20.92 13.74 -10.94
CA GLN A 95 -20.86 14.73 -9.84
C GLN A 95 -21.50 16.08 -10.20
N ASN A 96 -21.23 16.59 -11.40
CA ASN A 96 -21.74 17.89 -11.85
C ASN A 96 -23.24 17.87 -12.20
N LEU A 97 -23.79 16.71 -12.55
CA LEU A 97 -25.18 16.56 -12.96
C LEU A 97 -26.10 16.06 -11.83
N GLN A 98 -25.57 15.61 -10.68
CA GLN A 98 -26.28 14.66 -9.80
C GLN A 98 -27.67 15.11 -9.30
N PRO A 99 -28.64 14.16 -9.26
CA PRO A 99 -28.63 12.84 -9.92
C PRO A 99 -28.93 12.97 -11.43
N CYS A 100 -28.40 12.08 -12.27
CA CYS A 100 -28.56 12.20 -13.74
C CYS A 100 -28.95 10.89 -14.45
N SER A 101 -29.63 11.02 -15.58
CA SER A 101 -29.92 9.89 -16.48
C SER A 101 -28.72 9.55 -17.37
N ILE A 102 -28.73 8.34 -17.93
CA ILE A 102 -27.71 7.92 -18.92
C ILE A 102 -27.74 8.81 -20.16
N SER A 103 -28.91 9.31 -20.57
CA SER A 103 -29.02 10.22 -21.71
C SER A 103 -28.39 11.59 -21.44
N GLU A 104 -28.58 12.14 -20.24
CA GLU A 104 -27.90 13.38 -19.83
C GLU A 104 -26.39 13.20 -19.75
N LEU A 105 -25.93 12.08 -19.16
CA LEU A 105 -24.52 11.75 -19.08
C LEU A 105 -23.91 11.60 -20.48
N ALA A 106 -24.58 10.88 -21.39
CA ALA A 106 -24.14 10.68 -22.77
C ALA A 106 -23.99 12.01 -23.53
N LYS A 107 -24.94 12.94 -23.35
CA LYS A 107 -24.86 14.30 -23.92
C LYS A 107 -23.67 15.07 -23.35
N ALA A 108 -23.47 15.03 -22.03
CA ALA A 108 -22.39 15.74 -21.35
C ALA A 108 -21.00 15.22 -21.76
N THR A 109 -20.86 13.90 -21.90
CA THR A 109 -19.60 13.24 -22.29
C THR A 109 -19.41 13.14 -23.80
N LYS A 110 -20.43 13.48 -24.60
CA LYS A 110 -20.48 13.30 -26.06
C LYS A 110 -20.24 11.83 -26.49
N LEU A 111 -20.79 10.90 -25.71
CA LEU A 111 -20.67 9.45 -25.97
C LEU A 111 -21.96 8.87 -26.54
N HIS A 112 -21.84 7.73 -27.20
CA HIS A 112 -23.00 6.96 -27.67
C HIS A 112 -23.77 6.40 -26.48
N GLU A 113 -25.06 6.74 -26.36
CA GLU A 113 -25.90 6.43 -25.20
C GLU A 113 -25.95 4.92 -24.89
N GLN A 114 -26.17 4.07 -25.90
CA GLN A 114 -26.22 2.62 -25.69
C GLN A 114 -24.88 2.03 -25.23
N GLY A 115 -23.76 2.58 -25.72
CA GLY A 115 -22.43 2.10 -25.32
C GLY A 115 -22.12 2.52 -23.87
N LEU A 116 -22.45 3.76 -23.53
CA LEU A 116 -22.34 4.26 -22.16
C LEU A 116 -23.24 3.48 -21.19
N PHE A 117 -24.46 3.13 -21.60
CA PHE A 117 -25.36 2.29 -20.81
C PHE A 117 -24.71 0.93 -20.46
N GLN A 118 -24.06 0.28 -21.42
CA GLN A 118 -23.38 -1.01 -21.17
C GLN A 118 -22.20 -0.86 -20.20
N VAL A 119 -21.39 0.20 -20.37
CA VAL A 119 -20.27 0.53 -19.46
C VAL A 119 -20.76 0.80 -18.05
N VAL A 120 -21.77 1.67 -17.90
CA VAL A 120 -22.32 2.02 -16.58
C VAL A 120 -22.98 0.81 -15.93
N ARG A 121 -23.71 -0.02 -16.68
CA ARG A 121 -24.28 -1.26 -16.16
C ARG A 121 -23.20 -2.18 -15.59
N TYR A 122 -22.11 -2.37 -16.32
CA TYR A 122 -20.98 -3.20 -15.86
C TYR A 122 -20.37 -2.65 -14.56
N LEU A 123 -20.08 -1.35 -14.53
CA LEU A 123 -19.49 -0.68 -13.37
C LEU A 123 -20.40 -0.71 -12.14
N ARG A 124 -21.72 -0.59 -12.33
CA ARG A 124 -22.72 -0.71 -11.25
C ARG A 124 -22.73 -2.08 -10.60
N GLU A 125 -22.67 -3.16 -11.39
CA GLU A 125 -22.60 -4.51 -10.83
C GLU A 125 -21.27 -4.76 -10.08
N MET A 126 -20.21 -4.02 -10.43
CA MET A 126 -18.96 -3.98 -9.68
C MET A 126 -19.00 -3.06 -8.44
N GLY A 127 -20.13 -2.40 -8.17
CA GLY A 127 -20.33 -1.49 -7.03
C GLY A 127 -19.94 -0.03 -7.30
N TYR A 128 -19.53 0.34 -8.51
CA TYR A 128 -19.28 1.73 -8.90
C TYR A 128 -20.58 2.40 -9.33
N PHE A 129 -20.82 3.61 -8.81
CA PHE A 129 -22.06 4.37 -9.01
C PHE A 129 -23.30 3.72 -8.37
N SER A 130 -24.16 4.57 -7.82
CA SER A 130 -25.48 4.17 -7.35
C SER A 130 -26.51 4.50 -8.42
N GLN A 131 -27.54 3.67 -8.54
CA GLN A 131 -28.71 4.00 -9.36
C GLN A 131 -29.97 3.80 -8.54
N ASP A 132 -30.80 4.83 -8.51
CA ASP A 132 -32.10 4.74 -7.86
C ASP A 132 -33.00 3.77 -8.65
N PRO A 133 -33.54 2.72 -8.02
CA PRO A 133 -34.27 1.67 -8.71
C PRO A 133 -35.66 2.13 -9.22
N LYS A 134 -36.19 3.25 -8.72
CA LYS A 134 -37.51 3.78 -9.13
C LYS A 134 -37.40 4.73 -10.32
N THR A 135 -36.38 5.58 -10.31
CA THR A 135 -36.18 6.65 -11.28
C THR A 135 -35.14 6.31 -12.33
N GLY A 136 -34.27 5.33 -12.07
CA GLY A 136 -33.15 4.98 -12.94
C GLY A 136 -32.03 6.02 -12.94
N LEU A 137 -32.09 7.04 -12.09
CA LEU A 137 -31.08 8.09 -12.03
C LEU A 137 -29.81 7.61 -11.34
N LEU A 138 -28.68 8.00 -11.91
CA LEU A 138 -27.32 7.66 -11.51
C LEU A 138 -26.76 8.73 -10.57
N SER A 139 -26.00 8.30 -9.56
CA SER A 139 -25.23 9.16 -8.66
C SER A 139 -23.88 8.52 -8.33
N ASN A 140 -22.91 9.33 -7.89
CA ASN A 140 -21.68 8.79 -7.34
C ASN A 140 -21.93 8.13 -5.99
N ASN A 141 -21.06 7.18 -5.68
CA ASN A 141 -20.97 6.56 -4.37
C ASN A 141 -19.51 6.58 -3.89
N ARG A 142 -19.25 5.96 -2.74
CA ARG A 142 -17.90 5.90 -2.14
C ARG A 142 -16.83 5.41 -3.12
N LEU A 143 -17.16 4.43 -3.96
CA LEU A 143 -16.20 3.82 -4.87
C LEU A 143 -16.00 4.66 -6.14
N SER A 144 -17.07 5.19 -6.74
CA SER A 144 -16.92 6.07 -7.92
C SER A 144 -16.35 7.45 -7.58
N ASN A 145 -16.47 7.92 -6.34
CA ASN A 145 -15.79 9.12 -5.87
C ASN A 145 -14.25 9.00 -5.96
N LEU A 146 -13.68 7.79 -5.83
CA LEU A 146 -12.24 7.57 -6.00
C LEU A 146 -11.76 7.75 -7.45
N LEU A 147 -12.69 7.77 -8.42
CA LEU A 147 -12.41 8.00 -9.84
C LEU A 147 -12.42 9.48 -10.21
N ARG A 148 -12.83 10.38 -9.30
CA ARG A 148 -12.84 11.82 -9.58
C ARG A 148 -11.43 12.37 -9.64
N LYS A 149 -11.19 13.31 -10.56
CA LYS A 149 -9.86 13.92 -10.78
C LYS A 149 -9.44 14.84 -9.64
N ASP A 150 -10.41 15.42 -8.93
CA ASP A 150 -10.19 16.30 -7.78
C ASP A 150 -10.15 15.57 -6.44
N HIS A 151 -10.30 14.24 -6.43
CA HIS A 151 -10.24 13.46 -5.20
C HIS A 151 -8.82 13.49 -4.63
N TRP A 152 -8.67 13.89 -3.36
CA TRP A 152 -7.37 14.05 -2.67
C TRP A 152 -6.46 12.81 -2.78
N ALA A 153 -7.07 11.62 -2.74
CA ALA A 153 -6.35 10.35 -2.82
C ALA A 153 -5.79 10.05 -4.21
N THR A 154 -6.25 10.72 -5.28
CA THR A 154 -5.74 10.57 -6.66
C THR A 154 -5.69 9.14 -7.21
N TRP A 155 -6.52 8.22 -6.71
CA TRP A 155 -6.59 6.81 -7.16
C TRP A 155 -6.83 6.67 -8.67
N VAL A 156 -7.44 7.65 -9.30
CA VAL A 156 -7.59 7.76 -10.76
C VAL A 156 -6.26 7.60 -11.51
N ASN A 157 -5.12 8.04 -10.94
CA ASN A 157 -3.80 7.87 -11.56
C ASN A 157 -3.43 6.39 -11.75
N TRP A 158 -3.85 5.50 -10.83
CA TRP A 158 -3.62 4.06 -10.95
C TRP A 158 -4.52 3.46 -12.04
N VAL A 159 -5.77 3.93 -12.12
CA VAL A 159 -6.74 3.52 -13.14
C VAL A 159 -6.28 3.94 -14.53
N ASP A 160 -5.59 5.07 -14.67
CA ASP A 160 -5.01 5.52 -15.93
C ASP A 160 -3.75 4.76 -16.33
N PHE A 161 -2.86 4.46 -15.38
CA PHE A 161 -1.54 3.91 -15.69
C PHE A 161 -1.55 2.39 -15.91
N PHE A 162 -2.03 1.62 -14.94
CA PHE A 162 -1.88 0.15 -14.98
C PHE A 162 -2.58 -0.49 -16.18
N PRO A 163 -3.83 -0.12 -16.53
CA PRO A 163 -4.50 -0.71 -17.68
C PRO A 163 -3.93 -0.28 -19.03
N ARG A 164 -3.10 0.78 -19.11
CA ARG A 164 -2.49 1.25 -20.35
C ARG A 164 -1.13 0.60 -20.60
N GLU A 165 -0.23 0.68 -19.63
CA GLU A 165 1.17 0.29 -19.84
C GLU A 165 1.48 -1.07 -19.21
N TYR A 166 1.13 -1.23 -17.93
CA TYR A 166 1.41 -2.47 -17.20
C TYR A 166 0.67 -3.68 -17.78
N TYR A 167 -0.53 -3.47 -18.31
CA TYR A 167 -1.34 -4.52 -18.97
C TYR A 167 -0.62 -5.15 -20.17
N ASP A 168 0.02 -4.34 -21.01
CA ASP A 168 0.73 -4.85 -22.18
C ASP A 168 2.07 -5.45 -21.77
N LEU A 169 2.76 -4.82 -20.81
CA LEU A 169 4.02 -5.31 -20.26
C LEU A 169 3.89 -6.70 -19.64
N ILE A 170 2.86 -6.95 -18.82
CA ILE A 170 2.69 -8.24 -18.12
C ILE A 170 2.43 -9.40 -19.09
N SER A 171 2.05 -9.13 -20.35
CA SER A 171 1.90 -10.17 -21.37
C SER A 171 3.20 -10.93 -21.66
N HIS A 172 4.36 -10.35 -21.32
CA HIS A 172 5.68 -10.98 -21.45
C HIS A 172 6.09 -11.85 -20.24
N LEU A 173 5.25 -11.97 -19.20
CA LEU A 173 5.55 -12.80 -18.03
C LEU A 173 5.85 -14.27 -18.38
N PRO A 174 5.11 -14.95 -19.29
CA PRO A 174 5.45 -16.33 -19.67
C PRO A 174 6.85 -16.47 -20.27
N ASP A 175 7.33 -15.47 -21.02
CA ASP A 175 8.67 -15.48 -21.59
C ASP A 175 9.75 -15.29 -20.51
N GLN A 176 9.50 -14.40 -19.54
CA GLN A 176 10.41 -14.18 -18.40
C GLN A 176 10.64 -15.44 -17.57
N LEU A 177 9.64 -16.32 -17.46
CA LEU A 177 9.70 -17.55 -16.66
C LEU A 177 10.49 -18.69 -17.32
N LYS A 178 10.92 -18.54 -18.57
CA LYS A 178 11.80 -19.50 -19.23
C LYS A 178 13.16 -19.55 -18.53
N GLN A 179 13.70 -20.75 -18.33
CA GLN A 179 14.92 -20.98 -17.55
C GLN A 179 16.14 -20.23 -18.09
N ASP A 180 16.22 -20.05 -19.41
CA ASP A 180 17.31 -19.42 -20.14
C ASP A 180 17.08 -17.92 -20.42
N GLN A 181 15.98 -17.34 -19.92
CA GLN A 181 15.68 -15.93 -20.12
C GLN A 181 16.35 -15.08 -19.02
N PRO A 182 17.35 -14.23 -19.33
CA PRO A 182 17.92 -13.33 -18.33
C PRO A 182 17.06 -12.10 -18.08
N LYS A 183 16.22 -11.71 -19.04
CA LYS A 183 15.43 -10.47 -19.00
C LYS A 183 14.12 -10.62 -18.24
N THR A 184 13.71 -9.53 -17.60
CA THR A 184 12.37 -9.33 -17.06
C THR A 184 11.37 -9.06 -18.18
N ALA A 185 10.07 -9.25 -17.90
CA ALA A 185 8.98 -8.92 -18.81
C ALA A 185 9.00 -7.43 -19.20
N THR A 186 9.45 -6.57 -18.28
CA THR A 186 9.64 -5.14 -18.53
C THR A 186 10.75 -4.86 -19.54
N GLU A 187 11.90 -5.51 -19.40
CA GLU A 187 13.03 -5.38 -20.32
C GLU A 187 12.71 -5.95 -21.71
N LEU A 188 11.93 -7.04 -21.76
CA LEU A 188 11.39 -7.59 -23.01
C LEU A 188 10.43 -6.61 -23.69
N PHE A 189 9.48 -6.06 -22.95
CA PHE A 189 8.48 -5.12 -23.47
C PHE A 189 9.12 -3.85 -24.05
N TYR A 190 10.07 -3.24 -23.34
CA TYR A 190 10.77 -2.04 -23.83
C TYR A 190 11.93 -2.35 -24.78
N ASN A 191 12.23 -3.62 -25.03
CA ASN A 191 13.38 -4.08 -25.79
C ASN A 191 14.69 -3.40 -25.33
N THR A 192 15.00 -3.56 -24.04
CA THR A 192 16.19 -2.95 -23.41
C THR A 192 17.00 -3.98 -22.62
N ASP A 193 18.26 -3.66 -22.35
CA ASP A 193 19.15 -4.38 -21.43
C ASP A 193 19.39 -3.59 -20.13
N LYS A 194 18.71 -2.45 -19.98
CA LYS A 194 18.88 -1.56 -18.84
C LYS A 194 17.84 -1.88 -17.76
N PRO A 195 18.22 -1.85 -16.47
CA PRO A 195 17.25 -1.88 -15.38
C PRO A 195 16.19 -0.80 -15.55
N ILE A 196 14.95 -1.09 -15.15
CA ILE A 196 13.80 -0.21 -15.44
C ILE A 196 14.00 1.24 -14.98
N TYR A 197 14.58 1.46 -13.80
CA TYR A 197 14.77 2.81 -13.26
C TYR A 197 15.76 3.62 -14.10
N GLN A 198 16.81 2.98 -14.58
CA GLN A 198 17.76 3.59 -15.50
C GLN A 198 17.08 3.90 -16.84
N TYR A 199 16.33 2.94 -17.39
CA TYR A 199 15.59 3.15 -18.64
C TYR A 199 14.58 4.30 -18.54
N LEU A 200 13.80 4.37 -17.45
CA LEU A 200 12.82 5.44 -17.23
C LEU A 200 13.47 6.81 -17.09
N ALA A 201 14.63 6.89 -16.43
CA ALA A 201 15.37 8.14 -16.27
C ALA A 201 15.90 8.65 -17.62
N GLU A 202 16.49 7.76 -18.43
CA GLU A 202 17.08 8.13 -19.71
C GLU A 202 16.03 8.44 -20.80
N THR A 203 14.85 7.83 -20.73
CA THR A 203 13.78 8.03 -21.72
C THR A 203 12.78 9.13 -21.35
N GLY A 204 12.95 9.78 -20.19
CA GLY A 204 12.03 10.80 -19.69
C GLY A 204 10.68 10.26 -19.21
N LYS A 205 10.51 8.93 -19.16
CA LYS A 205 9.27 8.27 -18.69
C LYS A 205 9.15 8.19 -17.17
N ALA A 206 10.20 8.56 -16.44
CA ALA A 206 10.22 8.55 -14.97
C ALA A 206 9.07 9.36 -14.35
N ALA A 207 8.66 10.48 -14.95
CA ALA A 207 7.59 11.32 -14.42
C ALA A 207 6.23 10.60 -14.32
N GLY A 208 5.86 9.81 -15.34
CA GLY A 208 4.62 9.03 -15.34
C GLY A 208 4.62 7.94 -14.27
N PHE A 209 5.76 7.25 -14.12
CA PHE A 209 5.95 6.24 -13.08
C PHE A 209 5.93 6.85 -11.67
N HIS A 210 6.63 7.98 -11.48
CA HIS A 210 6.66 8.72 -10.21
C HIS A 210 5.28 9.25 -9.80
N LYS A 211 4.45 9.66 -10.78
CA LYS A 211 3.08 10.11 -10.51
C LYS A 211 2.23 9.01 -9.85
N VAL A 212 2.44 7.75 -10.24
CA VAL A 212 1.68 6.59 -9.73
C VAL A 212 2.24 6.12 -8.39
N THR A 213 3.57 6.09 -8.23
CA THR A 213 4.21 5.74 -6.95
C THR A 213 3.97 6.81 -5.87
N GLY A 214 3.87 8.09 -6.27
CA GLY A 214 3.54 9.21 -5.39
C GLY A 214 2.11 9.12 -4.81
N THR A 215 1.14 8.62 -5.58
CA THR A 215 -0.25 8.42 -5.10
C THR A 215 -0.28 7.53 -3.84
N GLY A 216 0.46 6.41 -3.83
CA GLY A 216 0.52 5.55 -2.63
C GLY A 216 1.08 6.27 -1.40
N SER A 217 2.03 7.19 -1.60
CA SER A 217 2.64 7.93 -0.50
C SER A 217 1.68 8.84 0.24
N VAL A 218 0.76 9.48 -0.50
CA VAL A 218 -0.24 10.40 0.04
C VAL A 218 -1.39 9.63 0.67
N VAL A 219 -1.85 8.56 0.03
CA VAL A 219 -3.03 7.81 0.47
C VAL A 219 -2.77 7.02 1.76
N GLU A 220 -1.57 6.46 1.92
CA GLU A 220 -1.25 5.65 3.09
C GLU A 220 -0.85 6.52 4.29
N ALA A 221 -0.43 7.77 4.08
CA ALA A 221 0.08 8.64 5.14
C ALA A 221 -0.89 8.80 6.33
N PRO A 222 -2.20 9.08 6.15
CA PRO A 222 -3.11 9.19 7.29
C PRO A 222 -3.11 7.96 8.20
N GLY A 223 -3.16 6.76 7.62
CA GLY A 223 -3.15 5.49 8.35
C GLY A 223 -1.82 5.23 9.03
N LEU A 224 -0.72 5.32 8.27
CA LEU A 224 0.65 5.16 8.77
C LEU A 224 0.94 6.08 9.96
N LEU A 225 0.50 7.34 9.90
CA LEU A 225 0.74 8.36 10.92
C LEU A 225 -0.19 8.23 12.13
N SER A 226 -1.32 7.54 12.01
CA SER A 226 -2.31 7.43 13.10
C SER A 226 -2.22 6.12 13.89
N ASP A 227 -1.89 5.01 13.24
CA ASP A 227 -2.00 3.68 13.86
C ASP A 227 -0.69 3.12 14.43
N TYR A 228 0.44 3.74 14.08
CA TYR A 228 1.73 3.48 14.72
C TYR A 228 1.97 4.52 15.84
N PRO A 229 2.51 4.12 17.01
CA PRO A 229 2.73 5.04 18.12
C PRO A 229 4.00 5.87 17.91
N TRP A 230 3.89 6.88 17.05
CA TRP A 230 4.95 7.83 16.75
C TRP A 230 5.42 8.62 17.98
N ASP A 231 4.61 8.73 19.03
CA ASP A 231 5.01 9.30 20.32
C ASP A 231 6.26 8.63 20.92
N GLU A 232 6.50 7.36 20.61
CA GLU A 232 7.69 6.64 21.07
C GLU A 232 9.00 7.07 20.36
N VAL A 233 8.92 7.82 19.25
CA VAL A 233 10.06 8.26 18.42
C VAL A 233 10.07 9.75 18.08
N LYS A 234 9.00 10.49 18.33
CA LYS A 234 8.84 11.88 17.87
C LYS A 234 9.93 12.85 18.35
N THR A 235 10.64 12.51 19.43
CA THR A 235 11.76 13.29 19.97
C THR A 235 13.09 13.03 19.25
N GLU A 236 13.13 12.03 18.38
CA GLU A 236 14.28 11.72 17.54
C GLU A 236 14.06 12.24 16.13
N THR A 237 15.15 12.56 15.43
CA THR A 237 15.10 12.83 14.00
C THR A 237 14.84 11.53 13.25
N VAL A 238 13.67 11.39 12.61
CA VAL A 238 13.41 10.21 11.78
C VAL A 238 14.16 10.34 10.44
N VAL A 239 15.11 9.44 10.17
CA VAL A 239 15.85 9.41 8.91
C VAL A 239 15.10 8.53 7.90
N ASP A 240 14.52 9.14 6.87
CA ASP A 240 13.86 8.44 5.76
C ASP A 240 14.89 8.12 4.67
N ILE A 241 15.18 6.82 4.50
CA ILE A 241 16.13 6.31 3.50
C ILE A 241 15.35 5.94 2.24
N GLY A 242 15.70 6.58 1.12
CA GLY A 242 14.93 6.50 -0.12
C GLY A 242 13.61 7.29 -0.02
N ALA A 243 13.69 8.49 0.56
CA ALA A 243 12.54 9.36 0.85
C ALA A 243 11.74 9.83 -0.39
N GLY A 244 12.22 9.57 -1.60
CA GLY A 244 11.62 10.07 -2.84
C GLY A 244 11.53 11.60 -2.86
N ALA A 245 10.37 12.12 -3.23
CA ALA A 245 10.11 13.56 -3.25
C ALA A 245 9.74 14.15 -1.87
N GLY A 246 9.84 13.37 -0.78
CA GLY A 246 9.59 13.84 0.59
C GLY A 246 8.11 14.01 0.98
N ASP A 247 7.16 13.43 0.23
CA ASP A 247 5.72 13.53 0.54
C ASP A 247 5.39 13.02 1.95
N PHE A 248 5.97 11.87 2.34
CA PHE A 248 5.74 11.30 3.67
C PHE A 248 6.38 12.16 4.78
N ILE A 249 7.59 12.67 4.55
CA ILE A 249 8.26 13.59 5.50
C ILE A 249 7.39 14.81 5.77
N ARG A 250 6.82 15.44 4.72
CA ARG A 250 5.91 16.58 4.88
C ARG A 250 4.71 16.19 5.74
N SER A 251 4.00 15.10 5.41
CA SER A 251 2.84 14.65 6.19
C SER A 251 3.20 14.31 7.65
N TYR A 252 4.36 13.71 7.88
CA TYR A 252 4.87 13.41 9.21
C TYR A 252 5.11 14.69 10.03
N LEU A 253 5.80 15.67 9.44
CA LEU A 253 6.09 16.95 10.11
C LEU A 253 4.80 17.76 10.34
N GLU A 254 3.85 17.76 9.42
CA GLU A 254 2.55 18.41 9.60
C GLU A 254 1.73 17.80 10.74
N LYS A 255 1.76 16.46 10.86
CA LYS A 255 1.03 15.74 11.92
C LYS A 255 1.67 15.91 13.30
N PHE A 256 3.00 15.97 13.36
CA PHE A 256 3.76 16.03 14.61
C PHE A 256 4.59 17.33 14.69
N PRO A 257 4.07 18.42 15.30
CA PRO A 257 4.71 19.73 15.30
C PRO A 257 6.12 19.80 15.90
N GLU A 258 6.41 18.92 16.87
CA GLU A 258 7.71 18.86 17.55
C GLU A 258 8.71 17.90 16.89
N ALA A 259 8.25 17.11 15.91
CA ALA A 259 9.10 16.13 15.25
C ALA A 259 10.08 16.78 14.28
N THR A 260 11.24 16.15 14.14
CA THR A 260 12.25 16.46 13.14
C THR A 260 12.46 15.27 12.20
N ALA A 261 12.94 15.56 11.00
CA ALA A 261 13.19 14.54 9.98
C ALA A 261 14.52 14.79 9.26
N ALA A 262 15.09 13.74 8.70
CA ALA A 262 16.20 13.78 7.76
C ALA A 262 15.86 12.91 6.56
N ALA A 263 16.38 13.26 5.39
CA ALA A 263 16.20 12.48 4.16
C ALA A 263 17.55 12.01 3.63
N PHE A 264 17.60 10.77 3.16
CA PHE A 264 18.70 10.23 2.38
C PHE A 264 18.17 9.70 1.05
N GLU A 265 18.66 10.21 -0.07
CA GLU A 265 18.19 9.87 -1.41
C GLU A 265 19.34 9.89 -2.42
N LEU A 266 19.11 9.38 -3.63
CA LEU A 266 20.05 9.57 -4.73
C LEU A 266 20.23 11.07 -5.02
N PRO A 267 21.43 11.52 -5.45
CA PRO A 267 21.73 12.95 -5.60
C PRO A 267 20.69 13.74 -6.42
N SER A 268 20.22 13.21 -7.55
CA SER A 268 19.22 13.88 -8.39
C SER A 268 17.86 14.04 -7.70
N THR A 269 17.42 13.03 -6.95
CA THR A 269 16.15 13.05 -6.20
C THR A 269 16.26 13.94 -4.96
N ALA A 270 17.42 13.94 -4.29
CA ALA A 270 17.68 14.82 -3.16
C ALA A 270 17.56 16.31 -3.53
N GLU A 271 17.97 16.71 -4.74
CA GLU A 271 17.75 18.08 -5.23
C GLU A 271 16.26 18.40 -5.44
N ILE A 272 15.47 17.45 -5.95
CA ILE A 272 14.00 17.60 -6.07
C ILE A 272 13.37 17.76 -4.68
N LEU A 273 13.81 16.96 -3.71
CA LEU A 273 13.33 17.04 -2.33
C LEU A 273 13.66 18.40 -1.72
N LYS A 274 14.89 18.92 -1.88
CA LYS A 274 15.28 20.27 -1.42
C LYS A 274 14.38 21.36 -2.01
N GLN A 275 14.04 21.29 -3.29
CA GLN A 275 13.14 22.25 -3.93
C GLN A 275 11.72 22.22 -3.32
N ARG A 276 11.29 21.06 -2.79
CA ARG A 276 10.00 20.92 -2.13
C ARG A 276 9.99 21.43 -0.69
N PHE A 277 11.14 21.73 -0.10
CA PHE A 277 11.26 22.34 1.22
C PHE A 277 12.05 23.65 1.11
N PRO A 278 11.45 24.69 0.50
CA PRO A 278 12.10 25.98 0.33
C PRO A 278 12.26 26.69 1.69
N SER A 279 13.16 27.67 1.76
CA SER A 279 13.53 28.34 3.02
C SER A 279 12.38 29.09 3.71
N ASP A 280 11.34 29.45 2.97
CA ASP A 280 10.13 30.13 3.46
C ASP A 280 9.04 29.16 3.95
N ASP A 281 9.19 27.85 3.70
CA ASP A 281 8.31 26.83 4.27
C ASP A 281 8.68 26.59 5.75
N PRO A 282 7.74 26.80 6.71
CA PRO A 282 7.99 26.57 8.13
C PRO A 282 8.49 25.16 8.46
N LEU A 283 8.11 24.15 7.65
CA LEU A 283 8.53 22.75 7.83
C LEU A 283 10.02 22.57 7.57
N THR A 284 10.63 23.38 6.70
CA THR A 284 12.04 23.27 6.31
C THR A 284 12.98 23.39 7.50
N SER A 285 12.64 24.23 8.49
CA SER A 285 13.41 24.38 9.73
C SER A 285 13.52 23.10 10.57
N ARG A 286 12.61 22.13 10.35
CA ARG A 286 12.56 20.84 11.06
C ARG A 286 13.18 19.69 10.27
N ILE A 287 13.70 19.98 9.07
CA ILE A 287 14.50 19.03 8.30
C ILE A 287 15.96 19.25 8.66
N THR A 288 16.55 18.31 9.39
CA THR A 288 17.91 18.45 9.91
C THR A 288 18.97 18.26 8.82
N SER A 289 18.68 17.43 7.82
CA SER A 289 19.57 17.20 6.68
C SER A 289 18.84 16.55 5.50
N ILE A 290 19.21 16.95 4.28
CA ILE A 290 18.85 16.26 3.03
C ILE A 290 20.16 15.84 2.36
N THR A 291 20.46 14.54 2.43
CA THR A 291 21.74 13.99 1.96
C THR A 291 21.53 13.23 0.65
N GLY A 292 22.33 13.57 -0.36
CA GLY A 292 22.41 12.85 -1.63
C GLY A 292 23.50 11.78 -1.58
N GLY A 293 23.17 10.51 -1.87
CA GLY A 293 24.15 9.42 -1.90
C GLY A 293 23.55 8.04 -2.21
N ASP A 294 24.44 7.05 -2.35
CA ASP A 294 24.13 5.63 -2.47
C ASP A 294 24.27 4.97 -1.08
N PHE A 295 23.16 4.49 -0.51
CA PHE A 295 23.15 3.94 0.86
C PHE A 295 23.99 2.66 1.02
N PHE A 296 24.41 2.02 -0.08
CA PHE A 296 25.33 0.88 -0.03
C PHE A 296 26.80 1.28 0.03
N LYS A 297 27.12 2.56 -0.21
CA LYS A 297 28.50 3.06 -0.31
C LYS A 297 28.73 4.24 0.62
N ASP A 298 27.87 5.24 0.56
CA ASP A 298 28.03 6.54 1.21
C ASP A 298 27.53 6.57 2.65
N GLU A 299 27.98 7.56 3.43
CA GLU A 299 27.63 7.70 4.83
C GLU A 299 26.13 8.00 5.01
N ILE A 300 25.44 7.14 5.77
CA ILE A 300 24.04 7.33 6.13
C ILE A 300 23.97 8.32 7.31
N PRO A 301 23.02 9.27 7.35
CA PRO A 301 22.83 10.17 8.47
C PRO A 301 22.64 9.43 9.79
N LYS A 302 23.29 9.90 10.85
CA LYS A 302 23.17 9.33 12.20
C LYS A 302 21.83 9.70 12.86
N SER A 303 21.18 8.71 13.45
CA SER A 303 19.97 8.87 14.26
C SER A 303 19.71 7.60 15.10
N SER A 304 18.73 7.67 15.99
CA SER A 304 18.13 6.51 16.65
C SER A 304 16.95 5.90 15.88
N ALA A 305 16.34 6.62 14.94
CA ALA A 305 15.14 6.17 14.22
C ALA A 305 15.32 6.26 12.70
N TYR A 306 15.11 5.14 12.01
CA TYR A 306 15.21 5.04 10.56
C TYR A 306 13.91 4.51 9.96
N LEU A 307 13.55 5.02 8.79
CA LEU A 307 12.40 4.59 8.00
C LEU A 307 12.90 4.08 6.64
N LEU A 308 12.41 2.91 6.24
CA LEU A 308 12.61 2.30 4.93
C LEU A 308 11.24 2.00 4.35
N ARG A 309 10.78 2.78 3.38
CA ARG A 309 9.45 2.62 2.78
C ARG A 309 9.56 2.29 1.30
N TRP A 310 9.01 1.16 0.86
CA TRP A 310 9.13 0.67 -0.53
C TRP A 310 10.59 0.61 -1.01
N ILE A 311 11.50 0.14 -0.13
CA ILE A 311 12.95 0.05 -0.39
C ILE A 311 13.38 -1.40 -0.51
N LEU A 312 13.18 -2.21 0.54
CA LEU A 312 13.72 -3.56 0.64
C LEU A 312 13.12 -4.50 -0.42
N HIS A 313 11.91 -4.24 -0.89
CA HIS A 313 11.31 -5.02 -1.98
C HIS A 313 12.04 -4.87 -3.33
N ASN A 314 12.90 -3.86 -3.50
CA ASN A 314 13.69 -3.64 -4.72
C ASN A 314 15.00 -4.44 -4.74
N TRP A 315 15.33 -5.15 -3.67
CA TRP A 315 16.65 -5.76 -3.48
C TRP A 315 16.53 -7.23 -3.09
N GLY A 316 17.55 -8.00 -3.41
CA GLY A 316 17.71 -9.38 -2.92
C GLY A 316 17.98 -9.43 -1.42
N ASP A 317 17.90 -10.63 -0.84
CA ASP A 317 18.01 -10.83 0.61
C ASP A 317 19.39 -10.39 1.15
N GLU A 318 20.47 -10.69 0.44
CA GLU A 318 21.84 -10.29 0.83
C GLU A 318 22.01 -8.76 0.90
N ASP A 319 21.48 -8.04 -0.09
CA ASP A 319 21.51 -6.58 -0.14
C ASP A 319 20.64 -5.97 0.97
N CYS A 320 19.47 -6.56 1.25
CA CYS A 320 18.63 -6.12 2.36
C CYS A 320 19.37 -6.24 3.70
N VAL A 321 20.02 -7.39 3.96
CA VAL A 321 20.82 -7.60 5.18
C VAL A 321 21.97 -6.61 5.24
N LYS A 322 22.67 -6.37 4.12
CA LYS A 322 23.77 -5.40 4.04
C LYS A 322 23.31 -3.98 4.39
N LEU A 323 22.20 -3.52 3.83
CA LEU A 323 21.63 -2.20 4.16
C LEU A 323 21.25 -2.10 5.64
N LEU A 324 20.52 -3.09 6.16
CA LEU A 324 20.13 -3.10 7.57
C LEU A 324 21.34 -3.10 8.51
N ARG A 325 22.41 -3.86 8.20
CA ARG A 325 23.67 -3.82 8.97
C ARG A 325 24.32 -2.44 8.96
N ARG A 326 24.40 -1.78 7.80
CA ARG A 326 24.92 -0.41 7.71
C ARG A 326 24.11 0.56 8.57
N ILE A 327 22.77 0.47 8.54
CA ILE A 327 21.90 1.29 9.39
C ILE A 327 22.21 1.03 10.87
N ARG A 328 22.38 -0.24 11.27
CA ARG A 328 22.73 -0.61 12.64
C ARG A 328 24.06 -0.02 13.10
N GLU A 329 25.08 -0.05 12.23
CA GLU A 329 26.43 0.47 12.52
C GLU A 329 26.45 1.98 12.69
N THR A 330 25.61 2.69 11.94
CA THR A 330 25.45 4.15 12.02
C THR A 330 24.54 4.60 13.16
N MET A 331 23.63 3.74 13.61
CA MET A 331 22.57 4.07 14.57
C MET A 331 23.10 4.46 15.95
N ASP A 332 22.60 5.57 16.48
CA ASP A 332 22.77 5.92 17.89
C ASP A 332 21.86 5.04 18.74
N ILE A 333 22.44 4.08 19.47
CA ILE A 333 21.69 3.10 20.25
C ILE A 333 21.25 3.69 21.60
N LYS A 334 19.95 3.93 21.72
CA LYS A 334 19.24 4.41 22.90
C LYS A 334 18.19 3.37 23.31
N ALA A 335 18.28 2.90 24.55
CA ALA A 335 17.34 1.90 25.07
C ALA A 335 15.90 2.41 24.99
N GLY A 336 14.99 1.55 24.53
CA GLY A 336 13.57 1.90 24.34
C GLY A 336 13.27 2.79 23.12
N VAL A 337 14.26 3.51 22.59
CA VAL A 337 14.06 4.49 21.52
C VAL A 337 14.48 3.94 20.16
N SER A 338 15.67 3.36 20.02
CA SER A 338 16.20 3.09 18.69
C SER A 338 15.44 2.01 17.95
N ARG A 339 15.18 2.23 16.65
CA ARG A 339 14.43 1.31 15.79
C ARG A 339 14.62 1.58 14.30
N VAL A 340 14.36 0.56 13.49
CA VAL A 340 14.12 0.69 12.04
C VAL A 340 12.67 0.36 11.78
N LEU A 341 11.97 1.22 11.04
CA LEU A 341 10.61 1.01 10.59
C LEU A 341 10.67 0.63 9.11
N ILE A 342 10.33 -0.62 8.81
CA ILE A 342 10.19 -1.09 7.43
C ILE A 342 8.71 -0.95 7.08
N VAL A 343 8.39 -0.20 6.02
CA VAL A 343 7.04 0.03 5.53
C VAL A 343 6.93 -0.56 4.13
N GLU A 344 6.45 -1.79 4.07
CA GLU A 344 6.45 -2.63 2.87
C GLU A 344 5.15 -3.43 2.77
N SER A 345 4.91 -4.02 1.61
CA SER A 345 3.84 -5.01 1.47
C SER A 345 4.32 -6.36 1.98
N VAL A 346 3.60 -6.93 2.94
CA VAL A 346 3.90 -8.25 3.52
C VAL A 346 2.98 -9.28 2.91
N LEU A 347 3.55 -10.38 2.45
CA LEU A 347 2.80 -11.52 1.91
C LEU A 347 2.09 -12.28 3.04
N PHE A 348 0.78 -12.43 2.89
CA PHE A 348 -0.08 -13.30 3.68
C PHE A 348 -1.30 -13.76 2.85
N ASP A 349 -2.00 -14.77 3.36
CA ASP A 349 -3.10 -15.43 2.65
C ASP A 349 -4.42 -14.64 2.70
N GLY A 350 -5.45 -15.17 2.04
CA GLY A 350 -6.80 -14.63 2.10
C GLY A 350 -7.02 -13.34 1.30
N ARG A 351 -8.23 -12.77 1.47
CA ARG A 351 -8.71 -11.63 0.68
C ARG A 351 -7.86 -10.38 0.86
N LEU A 352 -7.45 -10.11 2.09
CA LEU A 352 -6.74 -8.88 2.42
C LEU A 352 -5.29 -8.90 1.92
N GLY A 353 -4.67 -10.08 1.83
CA GLY A 353 -3.32 -10.24 1.27
C GLY A 353 -3.21 -10.05 -0.25
N ARG A 354 -4.33 -9.84 -0.97
CA ARG A 354 -4.32 -9.69 -2.44
C ARG A 354 -3.45 -8.52 -2.92
N GLY A 355 -3.40 -7.44 -2.14
CA GLY A 355 -2.59 -6.26 -2.47
C GLY A 355 -1.11 -6.61 -2.54
N ALA A 356 -0.61 -7.36 -1.56
CA ALA A 356 0.76 -7.87 -1.54
C ALA A 356 1.05 -8.81 -2.70
N ARG A 357 0.11 -9.69 -3.06
CA ARG A 357 0.26 -10.57 -4.24
C ARG A 357 0.30 -9.79 -5.57
N TYR A 358 -0.49 -8.73 -5.70
CA TYR A 358 -0.40 -7.85 -6.87
C TYR A 358 0.95 -7.14 -6.94
N ALA A 359 1.46 -6.68 -5.79
CA ALA A 359 2.77 -6.05 -5.68
C ALA A 359 3.90 -7.06 -6.00
N ASP A 360 3.79 -8.30 -5.54
CA ASP A 360 4.79 -9.35 -5.78
C ASP A 360 4.93 -9.70 -7.26
N ILE A 361 3.82 -9.94 -7.96
CA ILE A 361 3.84 -10.14 -9.42
C ILE A 361 4.41 -8.92 -10.13
N ARG A 362 4.12 -7.70 -9.65
CA ARG A 362 4.71 -6.47 -10.19
C ARG A 362 6.22 -6.41 -9.97
N MET A 363 6.72 -6.84 -8.83
CA MET A 363 8.16 -6.88 -8.54
C MET A 363 8.87 -7.96 -9.37
N LEU A 364 8.24 -9.12 -9.54
CA LEU A 364 8.71 -10.17 -10.43
C LEU A 364 8.89 -9.64 -11.85
N VAL A 365 7.85 -9.05 -12.46
CA VAL A 365 7.88 -8.60 -13.87
C VAL A 365 8.79 -7.39 -14.11
N ARG A 366 9.07 -6.61 -13.06
CA ARG A 366 9.81 -5.35 -13.16
C ARG A 366 11.30 -5.50 -12.88
N CYS A 367 11.68 -6.31 -11.91
CA CYS A 367 13.05 -6.36 -11.42
C CYS A 367 13.49 -7.72 -10.86
N ARG A 368 12.68 -8.79 -11.03
CA ARG A 368 12.98 -10.14 -10.49
C ARG A 368 13.20 -10.20 -8.97
N ASN A 369 12.80 -9.15 -8.25
CA ASN A 369 12.71 -9.18 -6.80
C ASN A 369 11.28 -9.57 -6.38
N LYS A 370 11.04 -9.53 -5.06
CA LYS A 370 9.85 -10.10 -4.44
C LYS A 370 9.33 -9.20 -3.32
N GLU A 371 8.04 -9.26 -3.09
CA GLU A 371 7.50 -8.96 -1.76
C GLU A 371 7.84 -10.14 -0.83
N ARG A 372 7.82 -9.92 0.49
CA ARG A 372 8.27 -10.93 1.45
C ARG A 372 7.21 -11.24 2.48
N THR A 373 7.23 -12.48 2.96
CA THR A 373 6.46 -12.90 4.13
C THR A 373 7.05 -12.27 5.40
N LEU A 374 6.26 -12.22 6.47
CA LEU A 374 6.73 -11.73 7.77
C LEU A 374 7.93 -12.55 8.29
N GLU A 375 7.93 -13.86 8.03
CA GLU A 375 9.01 -14.76 8.43
C GLU A 375 10.30 -14.47 7.67
N GLU A 376 10.24 -14.14 6.39
CA GLU A 376 11.41 -13.69 5.64
C GLU A 376 11.95 -12.37 6.19
N TYR A 377 11.09 -11.39 6.50
CA TYR A 377 11.54 -10.15 7.15
C TYR A 377 12.17 -10.39 8.53
N ARG A 378 11.65 -11.34 9.31
CA ARG A 378 12.24 -11.76 10.58
C ARG A 378 13.66 -12.30 10.39
N LYS A 379 13.87 -13.18 9.41
CA LYS A 379 15.21 -13.71 9.06
C LYS A 379 16.17 -12.61 8.64
N LEU A 380 15.75 -11.71 7.75
CA LEU A 380 16.58 -10.56 7.33
C LEU A 380 16.98 -9.69 8.54
N ALA A 381 16.03 -9.44 9.44
CA ALA A 381 16.28 -8.67 10.65
C ALA A 381 17.31 -9.36 11.56
N GLU A 382 17.15 -10.66 11.83
CA GLU A 382 18.05 -11.44 12.68
C GLU A 382 19.47 -11.50 12.11
N GLU A 383 19.62 -11.74 10.81
CA GLU A 383 20.91 -11.75 10.12
C GLU A 383 21.60 -10.38 10.13
N ALA A 384 20.82 -9.30 10.15
CA ALA A 384 21.33 -7.94 10.33
C ALA A 384 21.55 -7.54 11.80
N GLY A 385 21.19 -8.42 12.74
CA GLY A 385 21.31 -8.22 14.18
C GLY A 385 20.30 -7.24 14.76
N PHE A 386 19.09 -7.28 14.21
CA PHE A 386 17.87 -6.75 14.80
C PHE A 386 17.00 -7.89 15.32
N ARG A 387 16.00 -7.53 16.13
CA ARG A 387 14.85 -8.37 16.43
C ARG A 387 13.59 -7.68 15.92
N LEU A 388 12.68 -8.44 15.34
CA LEU A 388 11.35 -7.97 15.01
C LEU A 388 10.57 -7.79 16.31
N LYS A 389 10.15 -6.56 16.63
CA LYS A 389 9.44 -6.24 17.88
C LYS A 389 7.93 -6.23 17.70
N ARG A 390 7.45 -5.67 16.60
CA ARG A 390 6.03 -5.44 16.34
C ARG A 390 5.76 -5.37 14.85
N VAL A 391 4.57 -5.80 14.45
CA VAL A 391 3.97 -5.49 13.15
C VAL A 391 2.73 -4.65 13.41
N VAL A 392 2.52 -3.60 12.62
CA VAL A 392 1.28 -2.82 12.62
C VAL A 392 0.69 -2.89 11.23
N SER A 393 -0.62 -3.11 11.14
CA SER A 393 -1.41 -3.04 9.90
C SER A 393 -2.25 -1.76 9.93
N PRO A 394 -1.74 -0.65 9.37
CA PRO A 394 -2.40 0.64 9.48
C PRO A 394 -3.63 0.71 8.56
N ARG A 395 -4.67 1.40 9.01
CA ARG A 395 -5.94 1.52 8.28
C ARG A 395 -5.72 2.24 6.94
N GLY A 396 -6.42 1.79 5.91
CA GLY A 396 -6.33 2.40 4.57
C GLY A 396 -4.99 2.19 3.86
N CYS A 397 -4.11 1.33 4.36
CA CYS A 397 -2.78 1.08 3.77
C CYS A 397 -2.70 -0.29 3.09
N LEU A 398 -1.91 -0.38 2.01
CA LEU A 398 -1.49 -1.65 1.41
C LEU A 398 -0.22 -2.21 2.06
N THR A 399 0.48 -1.35 2.81
CA THR A 399 1.71 -1.65 3.53
C THR A 399 1.45 -1.98 5.00
N GLN A 400 2.41 -2.67 5.61
CA GLN A 400 2.51 -2.90 7.04
C GLN A 400 3.76 -2.22 7.57
N ILE A 401 3.75 -1.83 8.85
CA ILE A 401 4.92 -1.29 9.53
C ILE A 401 5.55 -2.42 10.34
N ILE A 402 6.72 -2.87 9.93
CA ILE A 402 7.53 -3.85 10.65
C ILE A 402 8.57 -3.07 11.46
N GLU A 403 8.42 -3.12 12.77
CA GLU A 403 9.31 -2.46 13.71
C GLU A 403 10.44 -3.39 14.12
N LEU A 404 11.66 -3.02 13.74
CA LEU A 404 12.88 -3.70 14.12
C LEU A 404 13.58 -2.95 15.26
N ARG A 405 14.05 -3.69 16.26
CA ARG A 405 14.86 -3.16 17.37
C ARG A 405 16.26 -3.75 17.32
N PRO A 406 17.33 -2.97 17.56
CA PRO A 406 18.68 -3.52 17.56
C PRO A 406 18.77 -4.65 18.59
N ALA A 407 19.22 -5.82 18.16
CA ALA A 407 19.42 -6.96 19.06
C ALA A 407 20.64 -6.68 19.94
N GLY A 408 20.45 -6.74 21.27
CA GLY A 408 21.51 -6.70 22.28
C GLY A 408 22.57 -5.60 22.18
N THR A 409 22.46 -4.59 23.04
CA THR A 409 23.63 -3.96 23.70
C THR A 409 23.31 -3.72 25.17
N CYS A 410 23.03 -4.78 25.94
CA CYS A 410 23.36 -4.69 27.37
C CYS A 410 24.87 -4.95 27.44
N ALA A 411 25.67 -3.87 27.45
CA ALA A 411 27.02 -3.96 27.97
C ALA A 411 26.92 -4.29 29.46
N THR A 412 26.79 -5.58 29.80
CA THR A 412 27.14 -6.05 31.13
C THR A 412 28.66 -6.07 31.17
N PRO A 413 29.33 -5.36 32.11
CA PRO A 413 30.78 -5.51 32.25
C PRO A 413 31.08 -7.00 32.52
N PRO A 414 32.21 -7.53 32.02
CA PRO A 414 32.53 -8.94 32.18
C PRO A 414 32.94 -9.19 33.63
N ASN A 415 31.94 -9.41 34.49
CA ASN A 415 32.01 -10.17 35.74
C ASN A 415 30.69 -10.08 36.51
N ALA A 416 29.78 -11.00 36.24
CA ALA A 416 28.84 -11.47 37.25
C ALA A 416 28.51 -12.93 36.93
N LYS A 417 28.90 -13.81 37.86
CA LYS A 417 28.78 -15.27 37.77
C LYS A 417 27.32 -15.68 37.50
N LEU A 418 27.12 -16.49 36.47
CA LEU A 418 25.90 -17.23 36.22
C LEU A 418 25.72 -18.29 37.31
N ASN A 419 24.63 -18.20 38.07
CA ASN A 419 23.99 -19.31 38.75
C ASN A 419 22.50 -19.02 38.82
N GLY A 420 21.68 -19.87 38.19
CA GLY A 420 20.22 -19.83 38.32
C GLY A 420 19.52 -20.41 37.11
N HIS A 421 19.13 -21.68 37.21
CA HIS A 421 18.23 -22.36 36.28
C HIS A 421 16.87 -21.64 36.18
N CYS A 422 16.35 -21.49 34.96
CA CYS A 422 14.92 -21.29 34.72
C CYS A 422 14.47 -22.18 33.56
N ASN A 423 13.79 -23.27 33.90
CA ASN A 423 12.86 -23.96 32.99
C ASN A 423 11.58 -23.15 32.94
N GLY A 424 11.04 -22.93 31.75
CA GLY A 424 9.75 -22.29 31.55
C GLY A 424 9.33 -22.34 30.09
N THR A 425 8.54 -23.37 29.76
CA THR A 425 7.78 -23.49 28.51
C THR A 425 6.81 -22.32 28.39
N GLY A 426 7.01 -21.48 27.37
CA GLY A 426 6.10 -20.40 27.00
C GLY A 426 5.73 -20.55 25.53
N GLU A 427 4.76 -21.42 25.25
CA GLU A 427 3.93 -21.29 24.05
C GLU A 427 3.12 -20.00 24.18
N SER A 428 2.98 -19.29 23.08
CA SER A 428 2.76 -17.85 23.08
C SER A 428 1.67 -17.46 22.08
N GLU A 429 0.64 -16.82 22.62
CA GLU A 429 -0.66 -16.44 22.08
C GLU A 429 -0.66 -15.40 20.93
N TRP A 430 0.23 -15.47 19.94
CA TRP A 430 0.29 -14.47 18.85
C TRP A 430 -0.13 -14.96 17.46
N GLU A 431 -0.53 -16.22 17.31
CA GLU A 431 -1.06 -16.73 16.03
C GLU A 431 -2.45 -16.18 15.66
N SER A 432 -3.13 -15.44 16.55
CA SER A 432 -4.48 -14.94 16.32
C SER A 432 -4.58 -13.58 15.62
N GLU A 433 -3.47 -12.87 15.37
CA GLU A 433 -3.50 -11.57 14.68
C GLU A 433 -3.19 -11.67 13.17
N LEU A 434 -2.89 -12.86 12.66
CA LEU A 434 -2.54 -13.10 11.24
C LEU A 434 -3.25 -14.32 10.61
N MET A 435 -4.25 -14.89 11.29
CA MET A 435 -5.20 -15.87 10.72
C MET A 435 -6.59 -15.25 10.64
#